data_AF-A0A7C3TQ44-F1
#
_entry.id   AF-A0A7C3TQ44-F1
#
_cell.length_a   1.000
_cell.length_b   1.000
_cell.length_c   1.000
_cell.angle_alpha   90.00
_cell.angle_beta   90.00
_cell.angle_gamma   90.00
#
_symmetry.space_group_name_H-M   'P 1'
#
loop_
_entity.id
_entity.type
_entity.pdbx_description
1 polymer ?
#
loop_
_entity_poly.entity_id
_entity_poly.type
_entity_poly.pdbx_seq_one_letter_code
_entity_poly.pdbx_strand_id
1 'polypeptide(L)'
;PEFHTDFMFSIIGEEFGFLGSIFTIFLYIVLSLIGFTIAYKTSLLPQGYYSSILSLGLTLNIILQAFISISVATKFFLPKGIGLPFISYGGTSLIINFLSIGIILNVCKTKLLK
;
A
#
# COMPACT_ATOMS: atom_id res chain seq x y z
N PRO A 1 26.94 -0.01 -1.70
CA PRO A 1 26.20 -0.91 -0.79
C PRO A 1 24.94 -0.22 -0.23
N GLU A 2 23.95 -0.01 -1.09
CA GLU A 2 22.60 0.53 -0.79
C GLU A 2 21.54 -0.12 -1.72
N PHE A 3 21.90 -1.19 -2.43
CA PHE A 3 21.19 -1.71 -3.61
C PHE A 3 20.08 -2.74 -3.30
N HIS A 4 19.71 -2.95 -2.03
CA HIS A 4 18.82 -4.07 -1.67
C HIS A 4 17.37 -3.69 -1.33
N THR A 5 17.09 -2.43 -0.96
CA THR A 5 15.72 -2.01 -0.57
C THR A 5 14.86 -1.58 -1.76
N ASP A 6 15.50 -1.00 -2.77
CA ASP A 6 14.84 -0.30 -3.87
C ASP A 6 14.55 -1.23 -5.07
N PHE A 7 15.16 -2.43 -5.08
CA PHE A 7 15.07 -3.38 -6.18
C PHE A 7 14.23 -4.63 -5.84
N MET A 8 13.53 -4.66 -4.70
CA MET A 8 12.73 -5.84 -4.31
C MET A 8 11.71 -6.23 -5.38
N PHE A 9 11.07 -5.26 -6.06
CA PHE A 9 10.20 -5.56 -7.20
C PHE A 9 10.96 -6.17 -8.39
N SER A 10 12.17 -5.69 -8.66
CA SER A 10 13.02 -6.21 -9.74
C SER A 10 13.49 -7.63 -9.44
N ILE A 11 13.83 -7.94 -8.18
CA ILE A 11 14.22 -9.29 -7.72
C ILE A 11 13.03 -10.25 -7.85
N ILE A 12 11.81 -9.82 -7.46
CA ILE A 12 10.61 -10.63 -7.65
C ILE A 12 10.36 -10.92 -9.13
N GLY A 13 10.56 -9.92 -9.99
CA GLY A 13 10.44 -10.11 -11.44
C GLY A 13 11.53 -10.99 -12.04
N GLU A 14 12.71 -11.04 -11.45
CA GLU A 14 13.84 -11.89 -11.88
C GLU A 14 13.64 -13.36 -11.46
N GLU A 15 13.18 -13.59 -10.22
CA GLU A 15 12.99 -14.93 -9.65
C GLU A 15 11.66 -15.58 -10.07
N PHE A 16 10.56 -14.82 -10.04
CA PHE A 16 9.21 -15.31 -10.35
C PHE A 16 8.74 -14.93 -11.77
N GLY A 17 9.60 -14.24 -12.53
CA GLY A 17 9.27 -13.79 -13.88
C GLY A 17 8.11 -12.81 -13.94
N PHE A 18 7.49 -12.73 -15.11
CA PHE A 18 6.36 -11.85 -15.38
C PHE A 18 5.13 -12.13 -14.50
N LEU A 19 4.91 -13.39 -14.13
CA LEU A 19 3.78 -13.80 -13.28
C LEU A 19 3.90 -13.22 -11.87
N GLY A 20 5.09 -13.23 -11.27
CA GLY A 20 5.31 -12.66 -9.94
C GLY A 20 5.07 -11.15 -9.88
N SER A 21 5.50 -10.42 -10.92
CA SER A 21 5.28 -8.97 -11.05
C SER A 21 3.78 -8.63 -11.16
N ILE A 22 3.05 -9.33 -12.03
CA ILE A 22 1.59 -9.16 -12.17
C ILE A 22 0.88 -9.47 -10.86
N PHE A 23 1.24 -10.57 -10.20
CA PHE A 23 0.60 -10.97 -8.95
C PHE A 23 0.80 -9.92 -7.85
N THR A 24 2.01 -9.36 -7.75
CA THR A 24 2.32 -8.29 -6.80
C THR A 24 1.51 -7.02 -7.08
N ILE A 25 1.44 -6.60 -8.35
CA ILE A 25 0.61 -5.46 -8.76
C ILE A 25 -0.87 -5.72 -8.43
N PHE A 26 -1.35 -6.93 -8.73
CA PHE A 26 -2.72 -7.34 -8.45
C PHE A 26 -3.07 -7.25 -6.96
N LEU A 27 -2.16 -7.68 -6.07
CA LEU A 27 -2.33 -7.55 -4.61
C LEU A 27 -2.51 -6.09 -4.17
N TYR A 28 -1.70 -5.16 -4.70
CA TYR A 28 -1.87 -3.74 -4.37
C TYR A 28 -3.17 -3.15 -4.93
N ILE A 29 -3.61 -3.59 -6.12
CA ILE A 29 -4.90 -3.19 -6.68
C ILE A 29 -6.03 -3.67 -5.76
N VAL A 30 -6.04 -4.93 -5.35
CA VAL A 30 -7.04 -5.46 -4.40
C VAL A 30 -7.03 -4.66 -3.09
N LEU A 31 -5.84 -4.37 -2.55
CA LEU A 31 -5.70 -3.57 -1.33
C LEU A 31 -6.26 -2.15 -1.52
N SER A 32 -6.02 -1.52 -2.66
CA SER A 32 -6.57 -0.20 -2.99
C SER A 32 -8.10 -0.20 -3.06
N LEU A 33 -8.69 -1.22 -3.69
CA LEU A 33 -10.14 -1.35 -3.83
C LEU A 33 -10.80 -1.52 -2.46
N ILE A 34 -10.20 -2.32 -1.58
CA ILE A 34 -10.69 -2.49 -0.21
C ILE A 34 -10.62 -1.17 0.56
N GLY A 35 -9.47 -0.49 0.55
CA GLY A 35 -9.29 0.77 1.28
C GLY A 35 -10.21 1.89 0.78
N PHE A 36 -10.38 2.03 -0.54
CA PHE A 36 -11.32 3.01 -1.12
C PHE A 36 -12.78 2.65 -0.83
N THR A 37 -13.14 1.37 -0.84
CA THR A 37 -14.50 0.94 -0.47
C THR A 37 -14.80 1.28 0.98
N ILE A 38 -13.86 1.07 1.90
CA ILE A 38 -14.02 1.43 3.32
C ILE A 38 -14.17 2.93 3.48
N ALA A 39 -13.31 3.73 2.83
CA ALA A 39 -13.40 5.18 2.87
C ALA A 39 -14.75 5.68 2.33
N TYR A 40 -15.16 5.20 1.16
CA TYR A 40 -16.43 5.56 0.53
C TYR A 40 -17.63 5.22 1.42
N LYS A 41 -17.71 3.98 1.92
CA LYS A 41 -18.82 3.58 2.80
C LYS A 41 -18.84 4.39 4.10
N THR A 42 -17.68 4.68 4.68
CA THR A 42 -17.59 5.50 5.90
C THR A 42 -18.04 6.95 5.64
N SER A 43 -17.83 7.47 4.43
CA SER A 43 -18.31 8.80 4.03
C SER A 43 -19.83 8.93 4.02
N LEU A 44 -20.56 7.83 3.82
CA LEU A 44 -22.02 7.81 3.79
C LEU A 44 -22.63 7.84 5.21
N LEU A 45 -21.84 7.61 6.26
CA LEU A 45 -22.33 7.66 7.63
C LEU A 45 -22.40 9.10 8.18
N PRO A 46 -23.44 9.44 8.96
CA PRO A 46 -23.45 10.67 9.72
C PRO A 46 -22.26 10.69 10.69
N GLN A 47 -21.50 11.80 10.68
CA GLN A 47 -20.24 11.97 11.44
C GLN A 47 -19.08 11.04 11.01
N GLY A 48 -19.14 10.41 9.83
CA GLY A 48 -18.07 9.56 9.29
C GLY A 48 -16.96 10.30 8.53
N TYR A 49 -17.10 11.61 8.31
CA TYR A 49 -16.24 12.38 7.40
C TYR A 49 -14.75 12.34 7.75
N TYR A 50 -14.40 12.52 9.03
CA TYR A 50 -13.01 12.45 9.50
C TYR A 50 -12.40 11.05 9.26
N SER A 51 -13.14 10.00 9.64
CA SER A 51 -12.69 8.61 9.48
C SER A 51 -12.58 8.20 8.01
N SER A 52 -13.45 8.73 7.15
CA SER A 52 -13.37 8.56 5.69
C SER A 52 -12.07 9.15 5.12
N ILE A 53 -11.78 10.41 5.43
CA ILE A 53 -10.56 11.09 4.96
C ILE A 53 -9.31 10.39 5.50
N LEU A 54 -9.32 9.98 6.76
CA LEU A 54 -8.21 9.28 7.38
C LEU A 54 -7.94 7.93 6.71
N SER A 55 -8.99 7.12 6.48
CA SER A 55 -8.87 5.84 5.75
C SER A 55 -8.38 6.06 4.33
N LEU A 56 -8.88 7.09 3.64
CA LEU A 56 -8.49 7.43 2.28
C LEU A 56 -7.03 7.87 2.20
N GLY A 57 -6.58 8.74 3.12
CA GLY A 57 -5.20 9.22 3.19
C GLY A 57 -4.20 8.10 3.48
N LEU A 58 -4.50 7.21 4.43
CA LEU A 58 -3.65 6.05 4.73
C LEU A 58 -3.57 5.08 3.55
N THR A 59 -4.71 4.81 2.90
CA THR A 59 -4.78 3.96 1.70
C THR A 59 -3.95 4.56 0.57
N LEU A 60 -4.11 5.86 0.29
CA LEU A 60 -3.33 6.57 -0.74
C LEU A 60 -1.84 6.57 -0.43
N ASN A 61 -1.43 6.74 0.83
CA ASN A 61 -0.01 6.74 1.20
C ASN A 61 0.65 5.40 0.85
N ILE A 62 -0.01 4.28 1.18
CA ILE A 62 0.47 2.93 0.83
C ILE A 62 0.55 2.75 -0.69
N ILE A 63 -0.51 3.13 -1.42
CA ILE A 63 -0.56 2.95 -2.88
C ILE A 63 0.49 3.81 -3.58
N LEU A 64 0.66 5.06 -3.16
CA LEU A 64 1.64 5.98 -3.75
C LEU A 64 3.06 5.47 -3.53
N GLN A 65 3.38 4.97 -2.32
CA GLN A 65 4.68 4.35 -2.07
C GLN A 65 4.91 3.14 -2.98
N ALA A 66 3.91 2.25 -3.11
CA ALA A 66 4.00 1.09 -3.99
C ALA A 66 4.18 1.48 -5.47
N PHE A 67 3.38 2.45 -5.95
CA PHE A 67 3.43 2.94 -7.32
C PHE A 67 4.78 3.58 -7.67
N ILE A 68 5.32 4.41 -6.77
CA ILE A 68 6.63 5.02 -6.95
C ILE A 68 7.71 3.94 -7.00
N SER A 69 7.67 2.97 -6.09
CA SER A 69 8.67 1.90 -6.02
C SER A 69 8.66 1.01 -7.29
N ILE A 70 7.48 0.68 -7.82
CA ILE A 70 7.34 -0.04 -9.10
C ILE A 70 7.82 0.80 -10.29
N SER A 71 7.55 2.10 -10.28
CA SER A 71 7.99 3.04 -11.33
C SER A 71 9.51 3.18 -11.37
N VAL A 72 10.15 3.20 -10.20
CA VAL A 72 11.61 3.18 -10.05
C VAL A 72 12.18 1.88 -10.61
N ALA A 73 11.57 0.73 -10.29
CA ALA A 73 12.02 -0.57 -10.80
C ALA A 73 11.92 -0.67 -12.33
N THR A 74 10.95 0.02 -12.95
CA THR A 74 10.77 0.07 -14.42
C THR A 74 11.65 1.16 -15.08
N LYS A 75 12.55 1.80 -14.32
CA LYS A 75 13.41 2.94 -14.75
C LYS A 75 12.62 4.16 -15.26
N PHE A 76 11.35 4.29 -14.87
CA PHE A 76 10.50 5.42 -15.25
C PHE A 76 10.75 6.65 -14.36
N PHE A 77 11.20 6.44 -13.12
CA PHE A 77 11.48 7.49 -12.15
C PHE A 77 12.86 7.31 -11.50
N LEU A 78 13.44 8.41 -10.99
CA LEU A 78 14.71 8.34 -10.24
C LEU A 78 14.50 7.51 -8.95
N PRO A 79 15.49 6.66 -8.57
CA PRO A 79 15.40 5.87 -7.37
C PRO A 79 15.29 6.77 -6.16
N LYS A 80 14.15 6.67 -5.48
CA LYS A 80 13.98 7.12 -4.10
C LYS A 80 14.16 5.88 -3.25
N GLY A 81 14.87 6.00 -2.12
CA GLY A 81 15.11 4.93 -1.12
C GLY A 81 13.86 4.40 -0.42
N ILE A 82 12.74 4.32 -1.14
CA ILE A 82 11.41 3.94 -0.69
C ILE A 82 11.18 2.53 -1.25
N GLY A 83 11.35 1.55 -0.38
CA GLY A 83 11.07 0.15 -0.70
C GLY A 83 9.57 -0.13 -0.84
N LEU A 84 9.24 -1.26 -1.48
CA LEU A 84 7.85 -1.73 -1.58
C LEU A 84 7.20 -1.84 -0.19
N PRO A 85 6.05 -1.19 0.04
CA PRO A 85 5.26 -1.39 1.25
C PRO A 85 4.93 -2.88 1.44
N PHE A 86 5.11 -3.43 2.64
CA PHE A 86 4.88 -4.86 2.97
C PHE A 86 5.93 -5.87 2.50
N ILE A 87 6.77 -5.56 1.52
CA ILE A 87 7.71 -6.53 0.93
C ILE A 87 9.18 -6.13 1.17
N SER A 88 9.48 -4.83 1.29
CA SER A 88 10.85 -4.38 1.52
C SER A 88 11.34 -4.63 2.96
N TYR A 89 12.64 -4.92 3.10
CA TYR A 89 13.36 -5.21 4.35
C TYR A 89 13.60 -3.95 5.21
N GLY A 90 12.58 -3.13 5.41
CA GLY A 90 12.58 -2.05 6.39
C GLY A 90 11.74 -2.43 7.60
N GLY A 91 12.34 -2.86 8.71
CA GLY A 91 11.59 -3.31 9.89
C GLY A 91 10.61 -2.24 10.42
N THR A 92 11.03 -0.97 10.44
CA THR A 92 10.18 0.16 10.85
C THR A 92 9.09 0.48 9.82
N SER A 93 9.38 0.45 8.52
CA SER A 93 8.37 0.71 7.48
C SER A 93 7.31 -0.39 7.44
N LEU A 94 7.70 -1.65 7.66
CA LEU A 94 6.75 -2.77 7.81
C LEU A 94 5.80 -2.54 8.98
N ILE A 95 6.32 -2.21 10.17
CA ILE A 95 5.49 -1.96 11.36
C ILE A 95 4.51 -0.81 11.11
N ILE A 96 4.97 0.30 10.51
CA ILE A 96 4.12 1.46 10.20
C ILE A 96 3.03 1.10 9.19
N ASN A 97 3.36 0.31 8.17
CA ASN A 97 2.41 -0.15 7.16
C ASN A 97 1.35 -1.09 7.76
N PHE A 98 1.74 -2.01 8.65
CA PHE A 98 0.78 -2.85 9.38
C PHE A 98 -0.10 -2.05 10.34
N LEU A 99 0.45 -1.06 11.05
CA LEU A 99 -0.33 -0.12 11.87
C LEU A 99 -1.34 0.65 11.02
N SER A 100 -0.94 1.13 9.84
CA SER A 100 -1.83 1.85 8.91
C SER A 100 -3.01 0.98 8.48
N ILE A 101 -2.77 -0.28 8.12
CA ILE A 101 -3.84 -1.25 7.84
C ILE A 101 -4.72 -1.48 9.07
N GLY A 102 -4.11 -1.67 10.25
CA GLY A 102 -4.85 -1.89 11.49
C GLY A 102 -5.83 -0.74 11.80
N ILE A 103 -5.41 0.50 11.54
CA ILE A 103 -6.27 1.69 11.70
C ILE A 103 -7.42 1.67 10.68
N ILE A 104 -7.14 1.40 9.40
CA ILE A 104 -8.17 1.30 8.35
C ILE A 104 -9.22 0.23 8.70
N LEU A 105 -8.77 -0.94 9.16
CA LEU A 105 -9.65 -2.03 9.57
C LEU A 105 -10.47 -1.70 10.82
N ASN A 106 -9.90 -0.97 11.78
CA ASN A 106 -10.63 -0.50 12.96
C ASN A 106 -11.75 0.48 12.55
N VAL A 107 -11.47 1.40 11.64
CA VAL A 107 -12.51 2.31 11.09
C VAL A 107 -13.64 1.52 10.44
N CYS A 108 -13.30 0.53 9.61
CA CYS A 108 -14.28 -0.37 8.99
C CYS A 108 -15.15 -1.07 10.05
N LYS A 109 -14.53 -1.69 11.06
CA LYS A 109 -15.26 -2.41 12.12
C LYS A 109 -16.16 -1.48 12.94
N THR A 110 -15.66 -0.31 13.32
CA THR A 110 -16.35 0.59 14.26
C THR A 110 -17.50 1.35 13.62
N LYS A 111 -17.41 1.64 12.30
CA LYS A 111 -18.41 2.45 11.59
C LYS A 111 -19.29 1.65 10.62
N LEU A 112 -18.87 0.49 10.09
CA LEU A 112 -19.66 -0.27 9.10
C LEU A 112 -20.34 -1.53 9.65
N LEU A 113 -19.81 -2.12 10.73
CA LEU A 113 -20.36 -3.34 11.34
C LEU A 113 -21.17 -3.07 12.61
N LYS A 114 -21.45 -1.80 12.91
CA LYS A 114 -22.22 -1.34 14.07
C LYS A 114 -23.49 -0.66 13.57
#